data_AF-A0A659RKK0-F1
#
_entry.id   AF-A0A659RKK0-F1
#
_cell.length_a   1.000
_cell.length_b   1.000
_cell.length_c   1.000
_cell.angle_alpha   90.00
_cell.angle_beta   90.00
_cell.angle_gamma   90.00
#
_symmetry.space_group_name_H-M   'P 1'
#
loop_
_entity.id
_entity.type
_entity.pdbx_description
1 polymer ?
#
loop_
_entity_poly.entity_id
_entity_poly.type
_entity_poly.pdbx_seq_one_letter_code
_entity_poly.pdbx_strand_id
1 'polypeptide(L)'
;MLSGCGTIPDAIKGSSPTPQQDLVRVMNAPQLYIGQEARFGGKVVAVQNQQGKTRLEIATVPLDSGARPVLGEASRGRIFADVNGFLDPVDFRGQLVTVVGPITGTSDGKSGNPPDNFMLMQATGETRWR
;
A
#
# COMPACT_ATOMS: atom_id res chain seq x y z
N MET A 1 32.05 0.11 12.47
CA MET A 1 30.70 0.68 12.28
C MET A 1 29.81 -0.43 11.73
N LEU A 2 28.88 -0.96 12.52
CA LEU A 2 27.89 -1.91 12.00
C LEU A 2 26.81 -1.09 11.28
N SER A 3 26.93 -0.95 9.97
CA SER A 3 25.83 -0.50 9.14
C SER A 3 24.79 -1.62 9.13
N GLY A 4 23.77 -1.50 9.98
CA GLY A 4 22.55 -2.30 9.87
C GLY A 4 21.87 -1.93 8.55
N CYS A 5 22.27 -2.61 7.47
CA CYS A 5 21.57 -2.50 6.20
C CYS A 5 20.21 -3.16 6.40
N GLY A 6 19.20 -2.35 6.72
CA GLY A 6 17.82 -2.78 6.85
C GLY A 6 17.44 -3.55 5.60
N THR A 7 17.37 -4.87 5.71
CA THR A 7 17.06 -5.74 4.58
C THR A 7 15.55 -5.66 4.39
N ILE A 8 15.12 -5.22 3.21
CA ILE A 8 13.71 -5.25 2.83
C ILE A 8 13.22 -6.70 2.98
N PRO A 9 12.14 -6.96 3.75
CA PRO A 9 11.60 -8.32 3.91
C PRO A 9 11.28 -8.97 2.56
N ASP A 10 11.58 -10.27 2.41
CA ASP A 10 11.39 -10.98 1.13
C ASP A 10 9.94 -10.90 0.63
N ALA A 11 8.96 -10.88 1.53
CA ALA A 11 7.54 -10.75 1.21
C ALA A 11 7.17 -9.44 0.49
N ILE A 12 7.93 -8.35 0.71
CA ILE A 12 7.66 -7.03 0.11
C ILE A 12 8.76 -6.55 -0.83
N LYS A 13 9.75 -7.42 -1.11
CA LYS A 13 10.86 -7.13 -2.00
C LYS A 13 10.36 -6.82 -3.43
N GLY A 14 9.27 -7.45 -3.84
CA GLY A 14 8.76 -7.35 -5.20
C GLY A 14 9.62 -8.12 -6.19
N SER A 15 9.15 -8.21 -7.43
CA SER A 15 9.89 -8.81 -8.53
C SER A 15 10.79 -7.79 -9.24
N SER A 16 10.47 -6.49 -9.10
CA SER A 16 11.25 -5.38 -9.64
C SER A 16 12.19 -4.79 -8.57
N PRO A 17 13.44 -4.44 -8.93
CA PRO A 17 14.35 -3.75 -8.00
C PRO A 17 13.87 -2.34 -7.62
N THR A 18 13.00 -1.73 -8.42
CA THR A 18 12.44 -0.39 -8.17
C THR A 18 10.93 -0.36 -8.44
N PRO A 19 10.10 -0.90 -7.53
CA PRO A 19 8.65 -0.76 -7.63
C PRO A 19 8.25 0.72 -7.60
N GLN A 20 7.11 1.07 -8.21
CA GLN A 20 6.56 2.43 -8.14
C GLN A 20 6.18 2.79 -6.68
N GLN A 21 6.59 3.97 -6.20
CA GLN A 21 6.31 4.45 -4.83
C GLN A 21 5.76 5.89 -4.80
N ASP A 22 5.67 6.56 -5.94
CA ASP A 22 5.15 7.91 -6.06
C ASP A 22 3.64 7.87 -6.35
N LEU A 23 2.86 7.94 -5.28
CA LEU A 23 1.40 7.95 -5.36
C LEU A 23 0.89 9.13 -6.19
N VAL A 24 1.53 10.30 -6.08
CA VAL A 24 1.09 11.51 -6.79
C VAL A 24 1.22 11.29 -8.29
N ARG A 25 2.34 10.74 -8.77
CA ARG A 25 2.51 10.40 -10.19
C ARG A 25 1.50 9.39 -10.68
N VAL A 26 1.22 8.35 -9.89
CA VAL A 26 0.23 7.33 -10.27
C VAL A 26 -1.16 7.96 -10.37
N MET A 27 -1.56 8.78 -9.41
CA MET A 27 -2.87 9.43 -9.41
C MET A 27 -3.05 10.46 -10.53
N ASN A 28 -1.96 11.08 -11.01
CA ASN A 28 -2.02 11.99 -12.16
C ASN A 28 -2.30 11.26 -13.48
N ALA A 29 -1.87 10.01 -13.64
CA ALA A 29 -2.06 9.25 -14.88
C ALA A 29 -2.21 7.74 -14.65
N PRO A 30 -3.23 7.29 -13.89
CA PRO A 30 -3.28 5.92 -13.35
C PRO A 30 -3.27 4.84 -14.43
N GLN A 31 -3.88 5.13 -15.59
CA GLN A 31 -3.92 4.22 -16.74
C GLN A 31 -2.53 3.83 -17.26
N LEU A 32 -1.52 4.69 -17.10
CA LEU A 32 -0.14 4.41 -17.51
C LEU A 32 0.58 3.43 -16.55
N TYR A 33 0.07 3.29 -15.33
CA TYR A 33 0.68 2.50 -14.27
C TYR A 33 -0.05 1.18 -14.00
N ILE A 34 -1.20 0.93 -14.65
CA ILE A 34 -1.92 -0.35 -14.51
C ILE A 34 -1.00 -1.50 -14.97
N GLY A 35 -0.91 -2.54 -14.14
CA GLY A 35 -0.02 -3.68 -14.33
C GLY A 35 1.41 -3.45 -13.85
N GLN A 36 1.81 -2.21 -13.55
CA GLN A 36 3.13 -1.93 -12.98
C GLN A 36 3.15 -2.31 -11.50
N GLU A 37 4.22 -3.00 -11.08
CA GLU A 37 4.46 -3.30 -9.67
C GLU A 37 4.73 -2.01 -8.89
N ALA A 38 4.00 -1.85 -7.80
CA ALA A 38 4.14 -0.73 -6.89
C ALA A 38 4.34 -1.22 -5.46
N ARG A 39 4.99 -0.37 -4.66
CA ARG A 39 5.17 -0.60 -3.23
C ARG A 39 4.71 0.62 -2.47
N PHE A 40 3.72 0.41 -1.62
CA PHE A 40 3.17 1.46 -0.78
C PHE A 40 3.03 0.95 0.64
N GLY A 41 3.11 1.86 1.60
CA GLY A 41 2.93 1.51 3.00
C GLY A 41 2.53 2.72 3.81
N GLY A 42 2.05 2.43 5.01
CA GLY A 42 1.50 3.42 5.92
C GLY A 42 0.57 2.79 6.93
N LYS A 43 -0.29 3.62 7.50
CA LYS A 43 -1.21 3.18 8.56
C LYS A 43 -2.50 2.66 7.94
N VAL A 44 -2.93 1.47 8.34
CA VAL A 44 -4.24 0.92 7.94
C VAL A 44 -5.35 1.71 8.65
N VAL A 45 -6.19 2.38 7.87
CA VAL A 45 -7.32 3.18 8.36
C VAL A 45 -8.57 2.32 8.49
N ALA A 46 -8.80 1.45 7.50
CA ALA A 46 -9.93 0.54 7.47
C ALA A 46 -9.55 -0.80 6.82
N VAL A 47 -10.31 -1.84 7.20
CA VAL A 47 -10.18 -3.20 6.67
C VAL A 47 -11.59 -3.63 6.25
N GLN A 48 -11.75 -4.04 5.00
CA GLN A 48 -13.02 -4.45 4.42
C GLN A 48 -12.87 -5.86 3.85
N ASN A 49 -13.52 -6.83 4.47
CA ASN A 49 -13.55 -8.19 3.95
C ASN A 49 -14.58 -8.31 2.83
N GLN A 50 -14.15 -8.81 1.68
CA GLN A 50 -14.97 -9.08 0.50
C GLN A 50 -14.97 -10.59 0.22
N GLN A 51 -15.80 -11.07 -0.71
CA GLN A 51 -15.77 -12.48 -1.10
C GLN A 51 -14.40 -12.84 -1.68
N GLY A 52 -13.64 -13.66 -0.96
CA GLY A 52 -12.34 -14.20 -1.40
C GLY A 52 -11.13 -13.28 -1.22
N LYS A 53 -11.30 -12.05 -0.74
CA LYS A 53 -10.20 -11.09 -0.54
C LYS A 53 -10.49 -10.08 0.56
N THR A 54 -9.43 -9.48 1.11
CA THR A 54 -9.52 -8.38 2.06
C THR A 54 -8.97 -7.10 1.44
N ARG A 55 -9.78 -6.04 1.45
CA ARG A 55 -9.38 -4.71 1.03
C ARG A 55 -8.88 -3.91 2.22
N LEU A 56 -7.62 -3.48 2.15
CA LEU A 56 -7.01 -2.59 3.12
C LEU A 56 -7.08 -1.15 2.60
N GLU A 57 -7.60 -0.24 3.41
CA GLU A 57 -7.46 1.20 3.18
C GLU A 57 -6.23 1.68 3.96
N ILE A 58 -5.21 2.12 3.22
CA ILE A 58 -3.91 2.48 3.80
C ILE A 58 -3.69 3.96 3.58
N ALA A 59 -3.50 4.72 4.66
CA ALA A 59 -3.00 6.09 4.60
C ALA A 59 -1.50 6.06 4.35
N THR A 60 -1.09 6.37 3.13
CA THR A 60 0.28 6.17 2.67
C THR A 60 1.20 7.26 3.14
N VAL A 61 2.41 6.88 3.54
CA VAL A 61 3.50 7.79 3.92
C VAL A 61 4.76 7.40 3.13
N PRO A 62 5.79 8.25 3.08
CA PRO A 62 7.08 7.85 2.53
C PRO A 62 7.60 6.58 3.20
N LEU A 63 8.26 5.73 2.41
CA LEU A 63 8.96 4.55 2.91
C LEU A 63 10.44 4.86 3.10
N ASP A 64 11.07 4.27 4.11
CA ASP A 64 12.51 4.30 4.28
C ASP A 64 13.23 3.28 3.37
N SER A 65 14.56 3.20 3.49
CA SER A 65 15.38 2.25 2.72
C SER A 65 15.05 0.77 2.99
N GLY A 66 14.48 0.46 4.15
CA GLY A 66 13.99 -0.88 4.52
C GLY A 66 12.55 -1.13 4.08
N ALA A 67 11.95 -0.20 3.32
CA ALA A 67 10.55 -0.21 2.91
C ALA A 67 9.55 -0.11 4.08
N ARG A 68 9.98 0.43 5.23
CA ARG A 68 9.11 0.69 6.37
C ARG A 68 8.47 2.08 6.25
N PRO A 69 7.18 2.23 6.59
CA PRO A 69 6.54 3.53 6.61
C PRO A 69 7.19 4.47 7.62
N VAL A 70 7.58 5.67 7.20
CA VAL A 70 8.21 6.67 8.06
C VAL A 70 7.17 7.28 8.99
N LEU A 71 7.39 7.18 10.30
CA LEU A 71 6.52 7.74 11.33
C LEU A 71 6.64 9.27 11.41
N GLY A 72 5.50 9.95 11.59
CA GLY A 72 5.43 11.40 11.74
C GLY A 72 5.38 12.17 10.41
N GLU A 73 5.56 11.50 9.28
CA GLU A 73 5.39 12.10 7.96
C GLU A 73 3.92 12.33 7.61
N ALA A 74 3.67 13.34 6.78
CA ALA A 74 2.34 13.63 6.29
C ALA A 74 1.86 12.53 5.33
N SER A 75 0.58 12.17 5.45
CA SER A 75 -0.06 11.23 4.54
C SER A 75 -0.06 11.80 3.12
N ARG A 76 0.48 11.06 2.14
CA ARG A 76 0.50 11.45 0.72
C ARG A 76 -0.82 11.18 0.00
N GLY A 77 -1.67 10.37 0.61
CA GLY A 77 -3.01 10.04 0.15
C GLY A 77 -3.47 8.76 0.83
N ARG A 78 -4.59 8.20 0.38
CA ARG A 78 -4.96 6.83 0.75
C ARG A 78 -5.02 5.97 -0.50
N ILE A 79 -4.77 4.68 -0.31
CA ILE A 79 -4.90 3.68 -1.37
C ILE A 79 -5.75 2.53 -0.87
N PHE A 80 -6.28 1.76 -1.82
CA PHE A 80 -6.83 0.46 -1.57
C PHE A 80 -5.85 -0.62 -2.03
N ALA A 81 -5.53 -1.54 -1.12
CA ALA A 81 -4.74 -2.73 -1.40
C ALA A 81 -5.62 -3.96 -1.20
N ASP A 82 -5.88 -4.69 -2.28
CA ASP A 82 -6.61 -5.96 -2.25
C ASP A 82 -5.64 -7.10 -2.00
N VAL A 83 -5.75 -7.73 -0.83
CA VAL A 83 -4.98 -8.91 -0.43
C VAL A 83 -5.85 -10.14 -0.65
N ASN A 84 -5.31 -11.16 -1.30
CA ASN A 84 -6.03 -12.43 -1.49
C ASN A 84 -6.15 -13.17 -0.16
N GLY A 85 -7.35 -13.66 0.15
CA GLY A 85 -7.64 -14.31 1.42
C GLY A 85 -8.26 -13.38 2.47
N PHE A 86 -8.22 -13.81 3.72
CA PHE A 86 -8.86 -13.12 4.85
C PHE A 86 -7.79 -12.54 5.78
N LEU A 87 -7.90 -11.24 6.07
CA LEU A 87 -7.14 -10.56 7.11
C LEU A 87 -8.08 -10.10 8.23
N ASP A 88 -7.70 -10.37 9.47
CA ASP A 88 -8.50 -9.96 10.63
C ASP A 88 -8.40 -8.44 10.85
N PRO A 89 -9.51 -7.69 10.84
CA PRO A 89 -9.50 -6.26 11.10
C PRO A 89 -8.83 -5.86 12.43
N VAL A 90 -8.92 -6.69 13.46
CA VAL A 90 -8.31 -6.42 14.78
C VAL A 90 -6.79 -6.42 14.69
N ASP A 91 -6.23 -7.29 13.83
CA ASP A 91 -4.79 -7.43 13.63
C ASP A 91 -4.17 -6.35 12.74
N PHE A 92 -4.98 -5.72 11.89
CA PHE A 92 -4.50 -4.81 10.85
C PHE A 92 -4.89 -3.37 11.09
N ARG A 93 -6.08 -3.08 11.60
CA ARG A 93 -6.56 -1.71 11.77
C ARG A 93 -5.66 -0.93 12.73
N GLY A 94 -5.18 0.22 12.28
CA GLY A 94 -4.28 1.08 13.03
C GLY A 94 -2.81 0.64 13.01
N GLN A 95 -2.48 -0.50 12.41
CA GLN A 95 -1.11 -0.98 12.27
C GLN A 95 -0.40 -0.33 11.08
N LEU A 96 0.93 -0.31 11.14
CA LEU A 96 1.77 0.03 10.00
C LEU A 96 1.96 -1.20 9.12
N VAL A 97 1.70 -1.03 7.84
CA VAL A 97 1.88 -2.09 6.85
C VAL A 97 2.62 -1.55 5.64
N THR A 98 3.31 -2.45 4.95
CA THR A 98 3.79 -2.22 3.59
C THR A 98 3.27 -3.34 2.71
N VAL A 99 2.77 -2.98 1.54
CA VAL A 99 2.25 -3.89 0.52
C VAL A 99 3.03 -3.71 -0.77
N VAL A 100 3.17 -4.80 -1.53
CA VAL A 100 3.75 -4.81 -2.87
C VAL A 100 2.82 -5.55 -3.82
N GLY A 101 2.77 -5.11 -5.06
CA GLY A 101 2.04 -5.79 -6.13
C GLY A 101 1.62 -4.85 -7.26
N PRO A 102 0.98 -5.37 -8.31
CA PRO A 102 0.58 -4.57 -9.45
C PRO A 102 -0.55 -3.60 -9.13
N ILE A 103 -0.46 -2.39 -9.69
CA ILE A 103 -1.58 -1.44 -9.71
C ILE A 103 -2.66 -1.98 -10.63
N THR A 104 -3.90 -2.02 -10.17
CA THR A 104 -5.04 -2.52 -10.96
C THR A 104 -5.95 -1.40 -11.45
N GLY A 105 -5.77 -0.17 -10.96
CA GLY A 105 -6.48 1.02 -11.44
C GLY A 105 -6.77 2.00 -10.31
N THR A 106 -7.94 2.63 -10.40
CA THR A 106 -8.47 3.54 -9.37
C THR A 106 -9.89 3.12 -9.01
N SER A 107 -10.27 3.30 -7.75
CA SER A 107 -11.63 3.10 -7.28
C SER A 107 -12.18 4.41 -6.76
N ASP A 108 -13.39 4.77 -7.16
CA ASP A 108 -14.14 5.85 -6.53
C ASP A 108 -14.41 5.44 -5.08
N GLY A 109 -13.86 6.18 -4.10
CA GLY A 109 -14.30 6.01 -2.74
C GLY A 109 -15.69 6.61 -2.65
N LYS A 110 -16.71 5.75 -2.50
CA LYS A 110 -18.07 6.20 -2.20
C LYS A 110 -18.07 6.95 -0.86
N SER A 111 -17.73 8.24 -0.87
CA SER A 111 -17.73 9.10 0.29
C SER A 111 -18.04 10.53 -0.11
N GLY A 112 -19.26 10.76 -0.61
CA GLY A 112 -20.08 11.98 -0.42
C GLY A 112 -19.53 13.40 -0.71
N ASN A 113 -18.26 13.59 -1.07
CA ASN A 113 -17.64 14.87 -1.42
C ASN A 113 -16.66 14.63 -2.61
N PRO A 114 -15.96 15.66 -3.19
CA PRO A 114 -15.44 15.63 -4.58
C PRO A 114 -14.61 14.38 -4.87
N PRO A 115 -14.49 13.94 -6.15
CA PRO A 115 -14.00 12.61 -6.52
C PRO A 115 -12.61 12.30 -5.96
N ASP A 116 -12.57 11.79 -4.74
CA ASP A 116 -11.40 11.19 -4.14
C ASP A 116 -11.27 9.81 -4.77
N ASN A 117 -10.61 9.79 -5.93
CA ASN A 117 -10.19 8.55 -6.53
C ASN A 117 -9.07 7.97 -5.68
N PHE A 118 -9.21 6.72 -5.28
CA PHE A 118 -8.17 5.99 -4.57
C PHE A 118 -7.47 5.09 -5.56
N MET A 119 -6.13 5.09 -5.56
CA MET A 119 -5.40 4.05 -6.29
C MET A 119 -5.79 2.68 -5.72
N LEU A 120 -6.08 1.74 -6.61
CA LEU A 120 -6.31 0.34 -6.29
C LEU A 120 -5.14 -0.49 -6.78
N MET A 121 -4.61 -1.35 -5.92
CA MET A 121 -3.60 -2.33 -6.26
C MET A 121 -3.97 -3.71 -5.73
N GLN A 122 -3.50 -4.74 -6.41
CA GLN A 122 -3.56 -6.12 -5.94
C GLN A 122 -2.27 -6.40 -5.19
N ALA A 123 -2.35 -6.58 -3.87
CA ALA A 123 -1.20 -6.96 -3.07
C ALA A 123 -0.87 -8.44 -3.31
N THR A 124 0.35 -8.69 -3.77
CA THR A 124 0.94 -10.03 -3.90
C THR A 124 1.82 -10.39 -2.70
N GLY A 125 2.20 -9.39 -1.91
CA GLY A 125 2.82 -9.60 -0.62
C GLY A 125 2.68 -8.38 0.30
N GLU A 126 2.65 -8.65 1.58
CA GLU A 126 2.49 -7.67 2.64
C GLU A 126 3.42 -7.97 3.81
N THR A 127 3.78 -6.92 4.55
CA THR A 127 4.41 -7.05 5.85
C THR A 127 3.78 -6.08 6.83
N ARG A 128 3.60 -6.54 8.07
CA ARG A 128 3.12 -5.74 9.18
C ARG A 128 4.31 -5.38 10.07
N TRP A 129 4.46 -4.10 10.36
CA TRP A 129 5.51 -3.61 11.23
C TRP A 129 4.98 -3.54 12.66
N ARG A 130 5.70 -4.18 13.59
CA ARG A 130 5.40 -4.17 15.02
C ARG A 130 6.39 -3.26 15.77
#